data_AF-A0A813EBF5-F1
#
_entry.id   AF-A0A813EBF5-F1
#
_cell.length_a   1.000
_cell.length_b   1.000
_cell.length_c   1.000
_cell.angle_alpha   90.00
_cell.angle_beta   90.00
_cell.angle_gamma   90.00
#
_symmetry.space_group_name_H-M   'P 1'
#
loop_
_entity.id
_entity.type
_entity.pdbx_description
1 polymer ?
#
loop_
_entity_poly.entity_id
_entity_poly.type
_entity_poly.pdbx_seq_one_letter_code
_entity_poly.pdbx_strand_id
1 'polypeptide(L)'
;NKLQATEADAIHHEFLCKLIQTGLCYDQLDLTNSVAFELIFRELQQLEQKHSERASIRGDVERNEALSEHNLMMGLQQPTYMMSPELGTWISGELSQEAAVLKERRKAREERTLARAPKAKAEPKKGAKGERGEA
;
A
#
# COMPACT_ATOMS: atom_id res chain seq x y z
N ASN A 1 20.18 -7.85 -11.00
CA ASN A 1 20.24 -7.19 -9.67
C ASN A 1 21.05 -8.07 -8.74
N LYS A 2 22.25 -7.63 -8.34
CA LYS A 2 23.08 -8.31 -7.34
C LYS A 2 23.08 -7.42 -6.09
N LEU A 3 22.89 -8.01 -4.91
CA LEU A 3 23.16 -7.35 -3.63
C LEU A 3 24.60 -6.82 -3.67
N GLN A 4 24.81 -5.53 -3.38
CA GLN A 4 26.16 -4.98 -3.33
C GLN A 4 26.82 -5.46 -2.04
N ALA A 5 27.99 -6.10 -2.16
CA ALA A 5 28.68 -6.78 -1.07
C ALA A 5 29.09 -5.88 0.12
N THR A 6 29.03 -4.56 -0.05
CA THR A 6 29.34 -3.55 0.98
C THR A 6 28.14 -3.17 1.84
N GLU A 7 26.92 -3.61 1.51
CA GLU A 7 25.73 -3.32 2.30
C GLU A 7 25.62 -4.30 3.48
N ALA A 8 25.28 -3.79 4.67
CA ALA A 8 25.10 -4.62 5.88
C ALA A 8 24.09 -5.76 5.65
N ASP A 9 23.05 -5.50 4.86
CA ASP A 9 22.02 -6.48 4.49
C ASP A 9 22.61 -7.63 3.63
N ALA A 10 23.60 -7.34 2.77
CA ALA A 10 24.26 -8.36 1.94
C ALA A 10 25.18 -9.27 2.78
N ILE A 11 25.90 -8.70 3.74
CA ILE A 11 26.72 -9.45 4.70
C ILE A 11 25.84 -10.36 5.56
N HIS A 12 24.69 -9.84 6.02
CA HIS A 12 23.76 -10.63 6.82
C HIS A 12 23.14 -11.77 6.01
N HIS A 13 22.72 -11.52 4.76
CA HIS A 13 22.21 -12.55 3.85
C HIS A 13 23.21 -13.68 3.61
N GLU A 14 24.49 -13.33 3.34
CA GLU A 14 25.55 -14.31 3.15
C GLU A 14 25.79 -15.15 4.43
N PHE A 15 25.76 -14.51 5.61
CA PHE A 15 25.89 -15.20 6.88
C PHE A 15 24.77 -16.23 7.10
N LEU A 16 23.51 -15.85 6.86
CA LEU A 16 22.37 -16.76 7.00
C LEU A 16 22.46 -17.92 6.00
N CYS A 17 22.89 -17.68 4.76
CA CYS A 17 23.11 -18.74 3.78
C CYS A 17 24.20 -19.74 4.23
N LYS A 18 25.32 -19.24 4.76
CA LYS A 18 26.38 -20.10 5.32
C LYS A 18 25.89 -20.89 6.54
N LEU A 19 25.08 -20.29 7.39
CA LEU A 19 24.48 -20.96 8.54
C LEU A 19 23.58 -22.12 8.10
N ILE A 20 22.69 -21.88 7.13
CA ILE A 20 21.83 -22.92 6.54
C ILE A 20 22.66 -24.03 5.89
N GLN A 21 23.67 -23.67 5.08
CA GLN A 21 24.55 -24.65 4.44
C GLN A 21 25.32 -25.49 5.47
N THR A 22 25.78 -24.87 6.55
CA THR A 22 26.52 -25.58 7.61
C THR A 22 25.59 -26.56 8.33
N GLY A 23 24.41 -26.10 8.73
CA GLY A 23 23.39 -26.93 9.38
C GLY A 23 22.93 -28.10 8.51
N LEU A 24 22.78 -27.89 7.20
CA LEU A 24 22.32 -28.93 6.26
C LEU A 24 23.44 -29.91 5.86
N CYS A 25 24.61 -29.40 5.46
CA CYS A 25 25.63 -30.22 4.82
C CYS A 25 26.64 -30.83 5.81
N TYR A 26 26.96 -30.12 6.89
CA TYR A 26 27.97 -30.55 7.87
C TYR A 26 27.31 -31.19 9.08
N ASP A 27 26.33 -30.50 9.68
CA ASP A 27 25.63 -31.01 10.87
C ASP A 27 24.50 -31.98 10.51
N GLN A 28 24.13 -32.07 9.23
CA GLN A 28 23.10 -32.99 8.71
C GLN A 28 21.76 -32.90 9.45
N LEU A 29 21.41 -31.69 9.90
CA LEU A 29 20.18 -31.43 10.61
C LEU A 29 18.98 -31.48 9.65
N ASP A 30 17.87 -32.05 10.11
CA ASP A 30 16.58 -31.88 9.44
C ASP A 30 16.05 -30.46 9.70
N LEU A 31 16.42 -29.55 8.80
CA LEU A 31 16.05 -28.14 8.92
C LEU A 31 14.54 -27.93 8.78
N THR A 32 13.84 -28.84 8.09
CA THR A 32 12.40 -28.69 7.82
C THR A 32 11.55 -28.87 9.07
N ASN A 33 12.04 -29.65 10.03
CA ASN A 33 11.38 -29.90 11.31
C ASN A 33 11.99 -29.08 12.47
N SER A 34 12.83 -28.08 12.16
CA SER A 34 13.47 -27.24 13.17
C SER A 34 12.89 -25.84 13.20
N VAL A 35 12.25 -25.49 14.32
CA VAL A 35 11.67 -24.16 14.55
C VAL A 35 12.75 -23.07 14.52
N ALA A 36 13.96 -23.37 14.99
CA ALA A 36 15.07 -22.41 14.94
C ALA A 36 15.45 -22.06 13.49
N PHE A 37 15.44 -23.05 12.59
CA PHE A 37 15.71 -22.81 11.18
C PHE A 37 14.54 -22.18 10.43
N GLU A 38 13.29 -22.41 10.86
CA GLU A 38 12.13 -21.68 10.34
C GLU A 38 12.28 -20.16 10.54
N LEU A 39 12.71 -19.73 11.72
CA LEU A 39 13.01 -18.31 11.99
C LEU A 39 14.13 -17.77 11.10
N ILE A 40 15.19 -18.57 10.88
CA ILE A 40 16.31 -18.20 9.99
C ILE A 40 15.85 -18.05 8.54
N PHE A 41 15.05 -18.99 8.03
CA PHE A 41 14.49 -18.91 6.68
C PHE A 41 13.57 -17.70 6.52
N ARG A 42 12.75 -17.39 7.54
CA ARG A 42 11.87 -16.23 7.54
C ARG A 42 12.65 -14.91 7.52
N GLU A 43 13.78 -14.85 8.23
CA GLU A 43 14.67 -13.68 8.20
C GLU A 43 15.32 -13.50 6.83
N LEU A 44 15.81 -14.60 6.24
CA LEU A 44 16.39 -14.58 4.89
C LEU A 44 15.38 -14.06 3.85
N GLN A 45 14.15 -14.55 3.94
CA GLN A 45 13.03 -14.14 3.09
C GLN A 45 12.70 -12.65 3.23
N GLN A 46 12.69 -12.12 4.46
CA GLN A 46 12.46 -10.68 4.72
C GLN A 46 13.57 -9.80 4.12
N LEU A 47 14.83 -10.20 4.25
CA LEU A 47 15.97 -9.50 3.64
C LEU A 47 15.83 -9.41 2.12
N GLU A 48 15.48 -10.53 1.48
CA GLU A 48 15.29 -10.59 0.02
C GLU A 48 14.12 -9.72 -0.44
N GLN A 49 13.00 -9.74 0.30
CA GLN A 49 11.85 -8.89 0.02
C GLN A 49 12.21 -7.41 0.15
N LYS A 50 12.85 -7.00 1.25
CA LYS A 50 13.32 -5.62 1.47
C LYS A 50 14.25 -5.15 0.35
N HIS A 51 15.12 -6.04 -0.14
CA HIS A 51 15.98 -5.71 -1.28
C HIS A 51 15.20 -5.65 -2.62
N SER A 52 14.22 -6.53 -2.84
CA SER A 52 13.34 -6.51 -4.01
C SER A 52 12.54 -5.20 -4.11
N GLU A 53 11.97 -4.74 -2.99
CA GLU A 53 11.22 -3.48 -2.92
C GLU A 53 12.11 -2.28 -3.21
N ARG A 54 13.31 -2.23 -2.61
CA ARG A 54 14.31 -1.19 -2.92
C ARG A 54 14.71 -1.21 -4.38
N ALA A 55 14.87 -2.39 -4.99
CA ALA A 55 15.21 -2.52 -6.40
C ALA A 55 14.08 -2.05 -7.33
N SER A 56 12.80 -2.27 -6.95
CA SER A 56 11.63 -1.78 -7.70
C SER A 56 11.46 -0.26 -7.64
N ILE A 57 12.01 0.41 -6.62
CA ILE A 57 11.85 1.85 -6.35
C ILE A 57 13.14 2.63 -6.68
N ARG A 58 14.03 2.08 -7.53
CA ARG A 58 15.37 2.62 -7.89
C ARG A 58 15.42 3.98 -8.60
N GLY A 59 14.34 4.77 -8.56
CA GLY A 59 14.33 6.17 -9.00
C GLY A 59 14.46 7.21 -7.89
N ASP A 60 14.21 6.85 -6.62
CA ASP A 60 14.04 7.89 -5.58
C ASP A 60 14.33 7.32 -4.16
N VAL A 61 15.61 7.26 -3.80
CA VAL A 61 16.09 6.66 -2.53
C VAL A 61 15.59 7.46 -1.32
N GLU A 62 15.57 8.80 -1.40
CA GLU A 62 15.03 9.68 -0.34
C GLU A 62 13.53 9.45 -0.10
N ARG A 63 12.77 9.22 -1.17
CA ARG A 63 11.34 8.93 -1.08
C ARG A 63 11.05 7.60 -0.39
N ASN A 64 11.96 6.63 -0.46
CA ASN A 64 11.78 5.32 0.17
C ASN A 64 11.98 5.38 1.68
N GLU A 65 12.98 6.13 2.17
CA GLU A 65 13.13 6.42 3.61
C GLU A 65 11.92 7.18 4.14
N ALA A 66 11.49 8.23 3.44
CA ALA A 66 10.31 9.01 3.83
C ALA A 66 9.02 8.17 3.83
N LEU A 67 8.84 7.26 2.87
CA LEU A 67 7.69 6.33 2.83
C LEU A 67 7.77 5.29 3.94
N SER A 68 8.97 4.78 4.26
CA SER A 68 9.19 3.85 5.37
C SER A 68 8.88 4.52 6.71
N GLU A 69 9.37 5.75 6.94
CA GLU A 69 9.08 6.55 8.13
C GLU A 69 7.60 6.93 8.22
N HIS A 70 6.98 7.32 7.10
CA HIS A 70 5.56 7.61 7.03
C HIS A 70 4.70 6.37 7.35
N ASN A 71 5.05 5.21 6.79
CA ASN A 71 4.36 3.95 7.07
C ASN A 71 4.53 3.53 8.54
N LEU A 72 5.73 3.74 9.11
CA LEU A 72 5.98 3.52 10.53
C LEU A 72 5.14 4.45 11.42
N MET A 73 5.09 5.76 11.12
CA MET A 73 4.28 6.72 11.88
C MET A 73 2.77 6.49 11.73
N MET A 74 2.32 5.95 10.62
CA MET A 74 0.91 5.61 10.38
C MET A 74 0.50 4.25 10.95
N GLY A 75 1.44 3.51 11.58
CA GLY A 75 1.19 2.14 12.04
C GLY A 75 0.93 1.15 10.90
N LEU A 76 1.20 1.56 9.66
CA LEU A 76 1.12 0.76 8.43
C LEU A 76 2.41 -0.03 8.26
N GLN A 77 2.88 -0.69 9.32
CA GLN A 77 3.94 -1.69 9.13
C GLN A 77 3.41 -2.70 8.12
N GLN A 78 4.15 -2.90 7.03
CA GLN A 78 3.90 -4.06 6.19
C GLN A 78 3.96 -5.28 7.11
N PRO A 79 3.05 -6.25 6.92
CA PRO A 79 3.09 -7.46 7.70
C PRO A 79 4.49 -8.06 7.61
N THR A 80 5.13 -8.30 8.74
CA THR A 80 6.40 -9.05 8.85
C THR A 80 6.26 -10.50 8.38
N TYR A 81 5.04 -10.90 8.01
CA TYR A 81 4.68 -12.20 7.51
C TYR A 81 4.62 -12.14 5.98
N MET A 82 5.45 -12.93 5.31
CA MET A 82 5.28 -13.16 3.89
C MET A 82 3.93 -13.84 3.64
N MET A 83 3.04 -13.14 2.95
CA MET A 83 1.79 -13.70 2.49
C MET A 83 2.04 -14.52 1.22
N SER A 84 1.24 -15.57 1.02
CA SER A 84 1.20 -16.26 -0.28
C SER A 84 0.91 -15.21 -1.38
N PRO A 85 1.63 -15.24 -2.53
CA PRO A 85 1.39 -14.30 -3.62
C PRO A 85 -0.06 -14.39 -4.13
N GLU A 86 -0.65 -15.59 -4.15
CA GLU A 86 -2.06 -15.79 -4.51
C GLU A 86 -2.98 -15.07 -3.52
N LEU A 87 -2.72 -15.21 -2.22
CA LEU A 87 -3.46 -14.50 -1.19
C LEU A 87 -3.31 -12.99 -1.34
N GLY A 88 -2.11 -12.49 -1.65
CA GLY A 88 -1.85 -11.09 -1.95
C GLY A 88 -2.69 -10.57 -3.13
N THR A 89 -2.76 -11.33 -4.23
CA THR A 89 -3.59 -10.96 -5.39
C THR A 89 -5.06 -10.92 -5.04
N TRP A 90 -5.56 -11.91 -4.30
CA TRP A 90 -6.96 -11.95 -3.87
C TRP A 90 -7.31 -10.77 -2.95
N ILE A 91 -6.49 -10.50 -1.94
CA ILE A 91 -6.66 -9.36 -1.02
C ILE A 91 -6.67 -8.04 -1.80
N SER A 92 -5.74 -7.87 -2.74
CA SER A 92 -5.70 -6.66 -3.58
C SER A 92 -6.97 -6.48 -4.41
N GLY A 93 -7.54 -7.58 -4.91
CA GLY A 93 -8.81 -7.61 -5.62
C GLY A 93 -9.96 -7.16 -4.73
N GLU A 94 -10.10 -7.72 -3.54
CA GLU A 94 -11.13 -7.34 -2.57
C GLU A 94 -11.02 -5.86 -2.15
N LEU A 95 -9.81 -5.39 -1.82
CA LEU A 95 -9.57 -3.97 -1.51
C LEU A 95 -9.97 -3.03 -2.65
N SER A 96 -9.73 -3.44 -3.90
CA SER A 96 -10.12 -2.64 -5.07
C SER A 96 -11.65 -2.55 -5.21
N GLN A 97 -12.36 -3.65 -4.92
CA GLN A 97 -13.84 -3.68 -4.94
C GLN A 97 -14.41 -2.83 -3.82
N GLU A 98 -13.91 -2.96 -2.60
CA GLU A 98 -14.33 -2.12 -1.47
C GLU A 98 -14.07 -0.63 -1.73
N ALA A 99 -12.90 -0.29 -2.28
CA ALA A 99 -12.58 1.08 -2.64
C ALA A 99 -13.53 1.64 -3.72
N ALA A 100 -13.94 0.82 -4.69
CA ALA A 100 -14.94 1.22 -5.69
C ALA A 100 -16.30 1.49 -5.04
N VAL A 101 -16.76 0.62 -4.14
CA VAL A 101 -18.01 0.80 -3.40
C VAL A 101 -17.96 2.06 -2.52
N LEU A 102 -16.85 2.31 -1.85
CA LEU A 102 -16.66 3.49 -1.02
C LEU A 102 -16.65 4.78 -1.85
N LYS A 103 -16.05 4.77 -3.04
CA LYS A 103 -16.10 5.89 -3.99
C LYS A 103 -17.52 6.19 -4.43
N GLU A 104 -18.30 5.18 -4.82
CA GLU A 104 -19.70 5.38 -5.22
C GLU A 104 -20.57 5.85 -4.04
N ARG A 105 -20.34 5.32 -2.83
CA ARG A 105 -21.01 5.83 -1.62
C ARG A 105 -20.68 7.29 -1.34
N ARG A 106 -19.44 7.73 -1.58
CA ARG A 106 -19.02 9.12 -1.41
C ARG A 106 -19.73 10.03 -2.42
N LYS A 107 -19.71 9.66 -3.71
CA LYS A 107 -20.41 10.38 -4.78
C LYS A 107 -21.90 10.52 -4.46
N ALA A 108 -22.57 9.44 -4.05
CA ALA A 108 -23.98 9.46 -3.71
C ALA A 108 -24.30 10.39 -2.52
N ARG A 109 -23.39 10.53 -1.54
CA ARG A 109 -23.55 11.49 -0.45
C ARG A 109 -23.41 12.92 -0.95
N GLU A 110 -22.39 13.18 -1.77
CA GLU A 110 -22.13 14.50 -2.36
C GLU A 110 -23.29 14.97 -3.24
N GLU A 111 -23.83 14.09 -4.11
CA GLU A 111 -25.01 14.36 -4.93
C GLU A 111 -26.25 14.67 -4.09
N ARG A 112 -26.47 13.95 -2.98
CA ARG A 112 -27.59 14.22 -2.06
C ARG A 112 -27.44 15.57 -1.35
N THR A 113 -26.21 15.99 -1.04
CA THR A 113 -25.96 17.31 -0.45
C THR A 113 -26.12 18.44 -1.47
N LEU A 114 -25.68 18.25 -2.71
CA LEU A 114 -25.88 19.19 -3.83
C LEU A 114 -27.36 19.33 -4.20
N ALA A 115 -28.11 18.23 -4.23
CA ALA A 115 -29.55 18.24 -4.49
C ALA A 115 -30.37 18.88 -3.36
N ARG A 116 -29.84 18.91 -2.14
CA ARG A 116 -30.45 19.59 -0.97
C ARG A 116 -30.08 21.07 -0.85
N ALA A 117 -29.13 21.58 -1.65
CA ALA A 117 -28.85 23.01 -1.68
C ALA A 117 -30.09 23.74 -2.28
N PRO A 118 -30.69 24.72 -1.57
CA PRO A 118 -31.86 25.42 -2.08
C PRO A 118 -31.46 26.19 -3.33
N LYS A 119 -32.21 25.98 -4.44
CA LYS A 119 -32.16 26.84 -5.64
C LYS A 119 -32.55 28.26 -5.23
N ALA A 120 -31.59 29.05 -4.76
CA ALA A 120 -31.80 30.43 -4.44
C ALA A 120 -31.89 31.23 -5.75
N LYS A 121 -33.09 31.83 -5.93
CA LYS A 121 -33.44 32.94 -6.83
C LYS A 121 -33.72 32.58 -8.29
N ALA A 122 -34.98 32.22 -8.54
CA ALA A 122 -35.66 32.62 -9.77
C ALA A 122 -35.71 34.15 -9.83
N GLU A 123 -35.20 34.73 -10.93
CA GLU A 123 -35.31 36.15 -11.24
C GLU A 123 -36.78 36.60 -11.35
N PRO A 124 -37.13 37.84 -10.96
CA PRO A 124 -38.47 38.37 -11.18
C PRO A 124 -38.65 38.72 -12.66
N LYS A 125 -39.70 38.16 -13.27
CA LYS A 125 -40.13 38.48 -14.64
C LYS A 125 -40.45 39.97 -14.80
N LYS A 126 -39.84 40.58 -15.81
CA LYS A 126 -40.14 41.90 -16.37
C LYS A 126 -41.30 41.77 -17.37
N GLY A 127 -42.36 42.55 -17.21
CA GLY A 127 -43.45 42.76 -18.20
C GLY A 127 -44.49 43.72 -17.60
N ALA A 128 -44.52 45.02 -17.92
CA ALA A 128 -44.90 45.71 -19.16
C ALA A 128 -46.42 45.76 -19.43
N LYS A 129 -46.97 46.99 -19.29
CA LYS A 129 -47.92 47.70 -20.18
C LYS A 129 -49.27 48.11 -19.55
N GLY A 130 -49.59 49.40 -19.66
CA GLY A 130 -50.90 49.98 -19.34
C GLY A 130 -50.90 51.51 -19.42
N GLU A 131 -50.89 52.05 -20.64
CA GLU A 131 -51.24 53.44 -20.97
C GLU A 131 -52.64 53.78 -20.42
N ARG A 132 -52.81 55.01 -19.89
CA ARG A 132 -54.04 55.81 -20.03
C ARG A 132 -53.73 57.28 -19.74
N GLY A 133 -53.98 58.12 -20.75
CA GLY A 133 -54.01 59.57 -20.63
C GLY A 133 -55.36 60.09 -20.14
N GLU A 134 -55.54 61.40 -20.32
CA GLU A 134 -56.66 62.28 -19.91
C GLU A 134 -56.57 62.73 -18.44
N ALA A 135 -56.67 64.02 -18.08
CA ALA A 135 -56.93 65.27 -18.80
C ALA A 135 -56.38 66.45 -17.95
#